data_AF-A0A5J5P4T1-F1
#
_entry.id   AF-A0A5J5P4T1-F1
#
_cell.length_a   1.000
_cell.length_b   1.000
_cell.length_c   1.000
_cell.angle_alpha   90.00
_cell.angle_beta   90.00
_cell.angle_gamma   90.00
#
_symmetry.space_group_name_H-M   'P 1'
#
loop_
_entity.id
_entity.type
_entity.pdbx_description
1 polymer ?
#
loop_
_entity_poly.entity_id
_entity_poly.type
_entity_poly.pdbx_seq_one_letter_code
_entity_poly.pdbx_strand_id
1 'polypeptide(L)'
;MQEEDVDIVVHHIHGVIESFWTRIEHTRVVLKKPAEAYWQDNFRIAITEAAKPFLLARTDRFVNELELFLASGLNIEAYDAVYMQRLGWNTSGSITTNPVHQVVPFLHIFDVGFDQDE
;
A
#
# COMPACT_ATOMS: atom_id res chain seq x y z
N MET A 1 5.83 1.63 1.15
CA MET A 1 5.12 1.89 2.40
C MET A 1 6.21 2.02 3.42
N GLN A 2 6.57 3.27 3.74
CA GLN A 2 7.57 3.50 4.76
C GLN A 2 6.93 3.16 6.11
N GLU A 3 7.74 2.83 7.12
CA GLU A 3 7.22 2.55 8.48
C GLU A 3 6.33 3.71 8.98
N GLU A 4 6.69 4.95 8.65
CA GLU A 4 5.90 6.16 8.91
C GLU A 4 4.49 6.15 8.27
N ASP A 5 4.32 5.55 7.08
CA ASP A 5 2.99 5.40 6.47
C ASP A 5 2.13 4.39 7.25
N VAL A 6 2.75 3.36 7.82
CA VAL A 6 2.06 2.32 8.61
C VAL A 6 1.49 2.93 9.88
N ASP A 7 2.26 3.78 10.55
CA ASP A 7 1.81 4.48 11.75
C ASP A 7 0.59 5.35 11.46
N ILE A 8 0.57 6.05 10.32
CA ILE A 8 -0.58 6.84 9.88
C ILE A 8 -1.81 5.94 9.66
N VAL A 9 -1.63 4.80 8.98
CA VAL A 9 -2.72 3.84 8.74
C VAL A 9 -3.25 3.29 10.07
N VAL A 10 -2.37 2.83 10.95
CA VAL A 10 -2.72 2.27 12.25
C VAL A 10 -3.42 3.32 13.11
N HIS A 11 -2.90 4.55 13.16
CA HIS A 11 -3.51 5.64 13.90
C HIS A 11 -4.92 5.96 13.39
N HIS A 12 -5.10 6.00 12.07
CA HIS A 12 -6.42 6.21 11.46
C HIS A 12 -7.41 5.11 11.83
N ILE A 13 -7.01 3.84 11.67
CA ILE A 13 -7.86 2.69 12.01
C ILE A 13 -8.20 2.69 13.50
N HIS A 14 -7.24 2.99 14.36
CA HIS A 14 -7.44 3.10 15.80
C HIS A 14 -8.49 4.17 16.14
N GLY A 15 -8.39 5.37 15.55
CA GLY A 15 -9.38 6.43 15.75
C GLY A 15 -10.80 6.04 15.29
N VAL A 16 -10.91 5.27 14.20
CA VAL A 16 -12.21 4.73 13.74
C VAL A 16 -12.78 3.72 14.75
N ILE A 17 -11.94 2.85 15.34
CA ILE A 17 -12.37 1.89 16.38
C ILE A 17 -12.89 2.64 17.62
N GLU A 18 -12.15 3.63 18.12
CA GLU A 18 -12.55 4.42 19.30
C GLU A 18 -13.87 5.17 19.06
N SER A 19 -14.01 5.82 17.91
CA SER A 19 -15.22 6.52 17.52
C SER A 19 -16.41 5.55 17.43
N PHE A 20 -16.20 4.38 16.84
CA PHE A 20 -17.22 3.36 16.70
C PHE A 20 -17.71 2.84 18.06
N TRP A 21 -16.79 2.58 19.00
CA TRP A 21 -17.15 2.13 20.34
C TRP A 21 -17.91 3.21 21.13
N THR A 22 -17.45 4.45 21.06
CA THR A 22 -18.13 5.61 21.66
C THR A 22 -19.57 5.75 21.15
N ARG A 23 -19.76 5.55 19.84
CA ARG A 23 -21.08 5.57 19.21
C ARG A 23 -21.96 4.39 19.65
N ILE A 24 -21.40 3.19 19.78
CA ILE A 24 -22.14 2.02 20.31
C ILE A 24 -22.64 2.32 21.72
N GLU A 25 -21.77 2.81 22.59
CA GLU A 25 -22.10 3.04 23.99
C GLU A 25 -23.24 4.05 24.10
N HIS A 26 -23.11 5.19 23.41
CA HIS A 26 -24.15 6.21 23.38
C HIS A 26 -25.48 5.67 22.79
N THR A 27 -25.40 4.86 21.73
CA THR A 27 -26.59 4.31 21.06
C THR A 27 -27.26 3.21 21.88
N ARG A 28 -26.50 2.38 22.61
CA ARG A 28 -27.05 1.34 23.50
C ARG A 28 -27.77 1.94 24.70
N VAL A 29 -27.32 3.09 25.18
CA VAL A 29 -27.98 3.86 26.24
C VAL A 29 -29.32 4.43 25.74
N VAL A 30 -29.38 4.91 24.50
CA VAL A 30 -30.57 5.59 23.93
C VAL A 30 -31.58 4.62 23.34
N LEU A 31 -31.13 3.61 22.59
CA LEU A 31 -31.93 2.60 21.92
C LEU A 31 -31.72 1.28 22.66
N LYS A 32 -32.74 0.77 23.36
CA LYS A 32 -32.71 -0.55 24.03
C LYS A 32 -32.13 -1.59 23.06
N LYS A 33 -30.87 -1.97 23.29
CA LYS A 33 -29.96 -2.84 22.54
C LYS A 33 -30.39 -3.26 21.11
N PRO A 34 -29.69 -2.77 20.06
CA PRO A 34 -29.68 -3.43 18.76
C PRO A 34 -29.00 -4.81 18.85
N ALA A 35 -29.43 -5.76 18.02
CA ALA A 35 -28.87 -7.11 17.98
C ALA A 35 -27.35 -7.09 17.77
N GLU A 36 -26.62 -7.97 18.45
CA GLU A 36 -25.14 -8.03 18.40
C GLU A 36 -24.61 -8.20 16.96
N ALA A 37 -25.32 -8.98 16.13
CA ALA A 37 -25.02 -9.15 14.71
C ALA A 37 -25.04 -7.82 13.92
N TYR A 38 -25.97 -6.90 14.24
CA TYR A 38 -26.02 -5.58 13.60
C TYR A 38 -24.73 -4.80 13.86
N TRP A 39 -24.25 -4.80 15.10
CA TRP A 39 -23.03 -4.08 15.45
C TRP A 39 -21.78 -4.72 14.85
N GLN A 40 -21.74 -6.06 14.75
CA GLN A 40 -20.64 -6.77 14.08
C GLN A 40 -20.54 -6.42 12.59
N ASP A 41 -21.67 -6.40 11.88
CA ASP A 41 -21.68 -6.01 10.46
C ASP A 41 -21.29 -4.54 10.26
N ASN A 42 -21.79 -3.64 11.10
CA ASN A 42 -21.42 -2.22 11.04
C ASN A 42 -19.94 -2.01 11.36
N PHE A 43 -19.38 -2.78 12.31
CA PHE A 43 -17.96 -2.74 12.62
C PHE A 43 -17.13 -3.19 11.42
N ARG A 44 -17.48 -4.34 10.82
CA ARG A 44 -16.80 -4.87 9.63
C ARG A 44 -16.79 -3.83 8.50
N ILE A 45 -17.92 -3.19 8.23
CA ILE A 45 -18.04 -2.14 7.21
C ILE A 45 -17.14 -0.96 7.56
N ALA A 46 -17.20 -0.44 8.78
CA ALA A 46 -16.41 0.72 9.19
C ALA A 46 -14.90 0.49 9.03
N ILE A 47 -14.39 -0.67 9.48
CA ILE A 47 -12.98 -1.02 9.34
C ILE A 47 -12.60 -1.23 7.87
N THR A 48 -13.48 -1.87 7.08
CA THR A 48 -13.24 -2.09 5.65
C THR A 48 -13.11 -0.76 4.92
N GLU A 49 -14.03 0.18 5.15
CA GLU A 49 -14.00 1.50 4.52
C GLU A 49 -12.80 2.34 4.97
N ALA A 50 -12.39 2.23 6.24
CA ALA A 50 -11.22 2.93 6.75
C ALA A 50 -9.90 2.36 6.20
N ALA A 51 -9.82 1.05 5.96
CA ALA A 51 -8.62 0.40 5.43
C ALA A 51 -8.51 0.50 3.90
N LYS A 52 -9.64 0.55 3.19
CA LYS A 52 -9.71 0.57 1.73
C LYS A 52 -8.81 1.61 1.07
N PRO A 53 -8.81 2.90 1.46
CA PRO A 53 -7.95 3.91 0.82
C PRO A 53 -6.47 3.52 0.81
N PHE A 54 -5.99 2.90 1.89
CA PHE A 54 -4.57 2.51 2.02
C PHE A 54 -4.24 1.25 1.22
N LEU A 55 -5.14 0.26 1.23
CA LEU A 55 -4.94 -1.00 0.51
C LEU A 55 -5.20 -0.86 -1.00
N LEU A 56 -6.22 -0.08 -1.38
CA LEU A 56 -6.60 0.16 -2.77
C LEU A 56 -5.64 1.13 -3.44
N ALA A 57 -5.11 2.16 -2.75
CA ALA A 57 -4.09 3.02 -3.34
C ALA A 57 -2.87 2.23 -3.83
N ARG A 58 -2.50 1.15 -3.11
CA ARG A 58 -1.44 0.24 -3.56
C ARG A 58 -1.83 -0.53 -4.82
N THR A 59 -3.11 -0.95 -4.90
CA THR A 59 -3.65 -1.64 -6.07
C THR A 59 -3.71 -0.72 -7.28
N ASP A 60 -4.21 0.51 -7.12
CA ASP A 60 -4.30 1.50 -8.19
C ASP A 60 -2.91 1.90 -8.70
N ARG A 61 -1.96 2.12 -7.78
CA ARG A 61 -0.56 2.37 -8.15
C ARG A 61 0.02 1.20 -8.95
N PHE A 62 -0.20 -0.04 -8.51
CA PHE A 62 0.26 -1.22 -9.22
C PHE A 62 -0.34 -1.32 -10.63
N VAL A 63 -1.65 -1.07 -10.78
CA VAL A 63 -2.31 -1.08 -12.08
C VAL A 63 -1.72 -0.01 -13.01
N ASN A 64 -1.53 1.21 -12.52
CA ASN A 64 -0.92 2.29 -13.29
C ASN A 64 0.51 1.94 -13.72
N GLU A 65 1.32 1.40 -12.82
CA GLU A 65 2.69 0.98 -13.11
C GLU A 65 2.74 -0.13 -14.16
N LEU A 66 1.84 -1.12 -14.05
CA LEU A 66 1.72 -2.21 -15.02
C LEU A 66 1.27 -1.70 -16.40
N GLU A 67 0.30 -0.77 -16.45
CA GLU A 67 -0.14 -0.15 -17.71
C GLU A 67 1.00 0.63 -18.37
N LEU A 68 1.73 1.43 -17.59
CA LEU A 68 2.88 2.20 -18.07
C LEU A 68 4.00 1.26 -18.57
N PHE A 69 4.22 0.14 -17.88
CA PHE A 69 5.15 -0.91 -18.29
C PHE A 69 4.75 -1.52 -19.62
N LEU A 70 3.51 -1.97 -19.77
CA LEU A 70 3.00 -2.52 -21.03
C LEU A 70 3.11 -1.51 -22.18
N ALA A 71 2.83 -0.22 -21.92
CA ALA A 71 2.94 0.84 -22.91
C ALA A 71 4.39 1.09 -23.38
N SER A 72 5.40 0.75 -22.59
CA SER A 72 6.80 0.94 -22.95
C SER A 72 7.35 -0.09 -23.93
N GLY A 73 6.65 -1.21 -24.14
CA GLY A 73 7.12 -2.29 -25.00
C GLY A 73 8.37 -3.01 -24.48
N LEU A 74 8.76 -2.77 -23.23
CA LEU A 74 9.86 -3.48 -22.57
C LEU A 74 9.42 -4.89 -22.18
N ASN A 75 10.32 -5.85 -22.34
CA ASN A 75 10.12 -7.20 -21.81
C ASN A 75 10.55 -7.25 -20.34
N ILE A 76 10.16 -8.33 -19.65
CA ILE A 76 10.45 -8.52 -18.23
C ILE A 76 11.96 -8.56 -17.96
N GLU A 77 12.74 -9.07 -18.91
CA GLU A 77 14.20 -9.15 -18.82
C GLU A 77 14.87 -7.77 -18.81
N ALA A 78 14.33 -6.81 -19.57
CA ALA A 78 14.79 -5.42 -19.56
C ALA A 78 14.45 -4.70 -18.25
N TYR A 79 13.30 -5.02 -17.65
CA TYR A 79 12.93 -4.52 -16.32
C TYR A 79 13.87 -5.06 -15.23
N ASP A 80 14.12 -6.37 -15.21
CA ASP A 80 15.02 -7.00 -14.24
C ASP A 80 16.42 -6.39 -14.29
N ALA A 81 16.96 -6.12 -15.49
CA ALA A 81 18.26 -5.49 -15.66
C ALA A 81 18.35 -4.09 -15.02
N VAL A 82 17.30 -3.27 -15.19
CA VAL A 82 17.22 -1.92 -14.60
C VAL A 82 17.02 -1.98 -13.08
N TYR A 83 16.19 -2.91 -12.61
CA TYR A 83 15.95 -3.13 -11.17
C TYR A 83 17.24 -3.54 -10.44
N MET A 84 17.96 -4.53 -10.98
CA MET A 84 19.25 -5.00 -10.44
C MET A 84 20.33 -3.91 -10.46
N GLN A 85 20.35 -3.07 -11.50
CA GLN A 85 21.26 -1.91 -11.57
C GLN A 85 21.01 -0.90 -10.45
N ARG A 86 19.76 -0.63 -10.12
CA ARG A 86 19.38 0.34 -9.08
C ARG A 86 19.57 -0.18 -7.66
N LEU A 87 19.39 -1.47 -7.44
CA LEU A 87 19.72 -2.13 -6.17
C LEU A 87 21.23 -2.19 -5.87
N GLY A 88 22.08 -1.71 -6.78
CA GLY A 88 23.54 -1.75 -6.61
C GLY A 88 24.11 -3.16 -6.68
N TRP A 89 23.32 -4.16 -7.06
CA TRP A 89 23.74 -5.56 -7.15
C TRP A 89 24.60 -5.85 -8.40
N ASN A 90 24.78 -4.87 -9.29
CA ASN A 90 25.65 -5.01 -10.44
C ASN A 90 27.13 -4.93 -10.02
N THR A 91 27.66 -6.01 -9.45
CA THR A 91 29.08 -6.20 -9.23
C THR A 91 29.81 -6.33 -10.57
N SER A 92 30.67 -5.35 -10.87
CA SER A 92 31.78 -5.36 -11.82
C SER A 92 31.45 -5.52 -13.31
N GLY A 93 31.61 -4.42 -14.06
CA GLY A 93 31.74 -4.45 -15.52
C GLY A 93 31.02 -3.32 -16.22
N SER A 94 31.75 -2.23 -16.47
CA SER A 94 31.41 -1.09 -17.33
C SER A 94 30.43 -1.39 -18.47
N ILE A 95 29.27 -0.71 -18.48
CA ILE A 95 28.69 -0.20 -19.71
C ILE A 95 28.27 1.25 -19.48
N THR A 96 29.03 2.12 -20.13
CA THR A 96 28.68 3.52 -20.39
C THR A 96 27.47 3.56 -21.32
N THR A 97 26.28 3.71 -20.78
CA THR A 97 25.16 4.27 -21.54
C THR A 97 24.57 5.39 -20.71
N ASN A 98 24.66 6.60 -21.28
CA ASN A 98 24.24 7.85 -20.68
C ASN A 98 22.85 7.71 -20.02
N PRO A 99 22.61 8.28 -18.84
CA PRO A 99 21.28 8.34 -18.24
C PRO A 99 20.48 9.40 -19.00
N VAL A 100 20.09 9.06 -20.23
CA VAL A 100 18.93 9.70 -20.83
C VAL A 100 17.82 9.48 -19.83
N HIS A 101 17.19 10.57 -19.38
CA HIS A 101 15.97 10.55 -18.58
C HIS A 101 14.83 9.91 -19.39
N GLN A 102 14.97 8.63 -19.76
CA GLN A 102 13.84 7.82 -20.15
C GLN A 102 13.10 7.53 -18.86
N VAL A 103 11.85 7.99 -18.83
CA VAL A 103 10.89 7.60 -17.80
C VAL A 103 10.67 6.10 -17.99
N VAL A 104 11.54 5.29 -17.38
CA VAL A 104 11.38 3.84 -17.36
C VAL A 104 10.15 3.57 -16.48
N PRO A 105 9.14 2.84 -16.98
CA PRO A 105 8.02 2.46 -16.15
C PRO A 105 8.48 1.46 -15.09
N PHE A 106 8.26 1.78 -13.82
CA PHE A 106 8.68 0.96 -12.69
C PHE A 106 7.50 0.19 -12.14
N LEU A 107 7.61 -1.13 -12.07
CA LEU A 107 6.75 -1.99 -11.25
C LEU A 107 7.38 -2.13 -9.87
N HIS A 108 6.83 -1.52 -8.82
CA HIS A 108 7.31 -1.72 -7.44
C HIS A 108 6.48 -2.81 -6.76
N ILE A 109 6.65 -4.06 -7.19
CA ILE A 109 5.69 -5.10 -6.85
C ILE A 109 5.77 -5.46 -5.34
N PHE A 110 6.96 -5.50 -4.73
CA PHE A 110 7.10 -5.85 -3.31
C PHE A 110 8.32 -5.25 -2.58
N ASP A 111 8.58 -3.94 -2.68
CA ASP A 111 9.48 -3.28 -1.70
C ASP A 111 8.74 -3.18 -0.35
N VAL A 112 8.71 -4.32 0.35
CA VAL A 112 8.79 -4.42 1.80
C VAL A 112 10.23 -4.05 2.10
N GLY A 113 10.45 -3.01 2.91
CA GLY A 113 11.78 -2.62 3.34
C GLY A 113 12.52 -3.85 3.84
N PHE A 114 13.64 -4.15 3.20
CA PHE A 114 14.74 -4.76 3.91
C PHE A 114 15.06 -3.80 5.06
N ASP A 115 14.52 -4.07 6.23
CA ASP A 115 15.11 -3.54 7.45
C ASP A 115 16.52 -4.10 7.47
N GLN A 116 17.45 -3.19 7.22
CA GLN A 116 18.86 -3.43 7.31
C GLN A 116 19.12 -3.60 8.80
N ASP A 117 19.24 -4.85 9.25
CA ASP A 117 19.69 -5.17 10.61
C ASP A 117 20.97 -4.37 10.90
N GLU A 118 20.89 -3.39 11.82
CA GLU A 118 22.04 -2.84 12.53
C GLU A 118 21.74 -2.72 14.03
#